data_AF-A0A9W7FYJ9-F1
#
_entry.id   AF-A0A9W7FYJ9-F1
#
_cell.length_a   1.000
_cell.length_b   1.000
_cell.length_c   1.000
_cell.angle_alpha   90.00
_cell.angle_beta   90.00
_cell.angle_gamma   90.00
#
_symmetry.space_group_name_H-M   'P 1'
#
loop_
_entity.id
_entity.type
_entity.pdbx_description
1 polymer ?
#
loop_
_entity_poly.entity_id
_entity_poly.type
_entity_poly.pdbx_seq_one_letter_code
_entity_poly.pdbx_strand_id
1 'polypeptide(L)'
;QNVVRELSAEKLQGLWRMRQARKYIKELLISRFEKRFDRATASFYYIDPRPNCRLVFPKKPIGLGKDDLDDPLDEWIMDQDEEGGKMWINPKYGMSSYLSQNENAKLIQKCVKAHQSAALGSPTLGEMIRAIKFQREAAERYAEFPDKLSSVVNYALLMHTHEFDMDLAKMLYKDAMVMSPENPVLLRAYALFRMMSCEVPREQTVEKCNEMFRSAFIRDQEGEKFKMCQDAFFHFSVVQMPQHRLALLNYALVNQCIEGNYELADRLYRMALRFAPNDKLVNRNYTDFQEQQLPGGMYFKEEIGPNGTVEQRSEIHEENAEWGEWVIKMDPAVKDPRFKTFWFNKLTNKTRWVPPNWDQVWRGRVKRSVEIRQLGNFKEWYDQKLDLTFYQDVEYEKAKEKEKGIGLGLGVF
;
A
#
# COMPACT_ATOMS: atom_id res chain seq x y z
N GLN A 1 -24.04 14.29 -90.43
CA GLN A 1 -22.72 14.43 -89.76
C GLN A 1 -22.78 15.35 -88.53
N ASN A 2 -23.46 16.51 -88.57
CA ASN A 2 -23.61 17.41 -87.40
C ASN A 2 -24.41 16.80 -86.23
N VAL A 3 -25.55 16.14 -86.51
CA VAL A 3 -26.36 15.46 -85.47
C VAL A 3 -25.57 14.41 -84.69
N VAL A 4 -24.69 13.67 -85.36
CA VAL A 4 -23.84 12.65 -84.72
C VAL A 4 -22.79 13.32 -83.82
N ARG A 5 -22.22 14.46 -84.25
CA ARG A 5 -21.25 15.23 -83.45
C ARG A 5 -21.89 15.84 -82.21
N GLU A 6 -23.11 16.36 -82.32
CA GLU A 6 -23.88 16.92 -81.20
C GLU A 6 -24.22 15.83 -80.17
N LEU A 7 -24.75 14.69 -80.62
CA LEU A 7 -25.03 13.54 -79.75
C LEU A 7 -23.76 12.99 -79.08
N SER A 8 -22.63 12.96 -79.79
CA SER A 8 -21.34 12.58 -79.22
C SER A 8 -20.85 13.60 -78.18
N ALA A 9 -21.00 14.90 -78.44
CA ALA A 9 -20.63 15.96 -77.51
C ALA A 9 -21.49 15.96 -76.24
N GLU A 10 -22.80 15.75 -76.36
CA GLU A 10 -23.73 15.61 -75.23
C GLU A 10 -23.37 14.41 -74.35
N LYS A 11 -23.07 13.24 -74.96
CA LYS A 11 -22.59 12.07 -74.23
C LYS A 11 -21.30 12.35 -73.49
N LEU A 12 -20.34 13.04 -74.13
CA LEU A 12 -19.04 13.36 -73.54
C LEU A 12 -19.17 14.39 -72.40
N GLN A 13 -20.03 15.40 -72.57
CA GLN A 13 -20.40 16.34 -71.51
C GLN A 13 -21.12 15.64 -70.35
N GLY A 14 -22.01 14.70 -70.63
CA GLY A 14 -22.68 13.86 -69.63
C GLY A 14 -21.69 13.03 -68.83
N LEU A 15 -20.75 12.36 -69.50
CA LEU A 15 -19.66 11.61 -68.86
C LEU A 15 -18.76 12.51 -68.01
N TRP A 16 -18.45 13.72 -68.48
CA TRP A 16 -17.65 14.68 -67.73
C TRP A 16 -18.38 15.16 -66.47
N ARG A 17 -19.66 15.56 -66.58
CA ARG A 17 -20.48 15.95 -65.41
C ARG A 17 -20.61 14.80 -64.42
N MET A 18 -20.79 13.56 -64.89
CA MET A 18 -20.82 12.37 -64.03
C MET A 18 -19.48 12.16 -63.30
N ARG A 19 -18.35 12.36 -63.99
CA ARG A 19 -17.02 12.29 -63.37
C ARG A 19 -16.83 13.38 -62.30
N GLN A 20 -17.23 14.62 -62.58
CA GLN A 20 -17.16 15.72 -61.63
C GLN A 20 -18.07 15.45 -60.42
N ALA A 21 -19.30 14.98 -60.64
CA ALA A 21 -20.23 14.62 -59.57
C ALA A 21 -19.67 13.50 -58.68
N ARG A 22 -19.06 12.46 -59.25
CA ARG A 22 -18.40 11.39 -58.48
C ARG A 22 -17.23 11.92 -57.66
N LYS A 23 -16.40 12.79 -58.24
CA LYS A 23 -15.28 13.42 -57.53
C LYS A 23 -15.80 14.25 -56.34
N TYR A 24 -16.81 15.08 -56.58
CA TYR A 24 -17.45 15.90 -55.57
C TYR A 24 -18.08 15.08 -54.44
N ILE A 25 -18.85 14.03 -54.75
CA ILE A 25 -19.46 13.14 -53.75
C ILE A 25 -18.37 12.48 -52.90
N LYS A 26 -17.27 12.02 -53.51
CA LYS A 26 -16.18 11.39 -52.80
C LYS A 26 -15.49 12.35 -51.83
N GLU A 27 -15.16 13.57 -52.28
CA GLU A 27 -14.59 14.62 -51.43
C GLU A 27 -15.53 14.96 -50.25
N LEU A 28 -16.83 15.01 -50.52
CA LEU A 28 -17.85 15.23 -49.49
C LEU A 28 -17.88 14.08 -48.48
N LEU A 29 -17.84 12.82 -48.92
CA LEU A 29 -17.80 11.66 -48.03
C LEU A 29 -16.55 11.66 -47.14
N ILE A 30 -15.38 11.96 -47.69
CA ILE A 30 -14.11 12.04 -46.95
C ILE A 30 -14.16 13.15 -45.89
N SER A 31 -14.72 14.32 -46.23
CA SER A 31 -14.82 15.45 -45.29
C SER A 31 -15.87 15.27 -44.19
N ARG A 32 -16.84 14.36 -44.38
CA ARG A 32 -18.05 14.28 -43.56
C ARG A 32 -18.11 13.05 -42.68
N PHE A 33 -17.55 11.93 -43.13
CA PHE A 33 -17.63 10.66 -42.41
C PHE A 33 -16.29 10.34 -41.75
N GLU A 34 -16.37 9.65 -40.62
CA GLU A 34 -15.24 9.08 -39.89
C GLU A 34 -15.36 7.55 -39.90
N LYS A 35 -14.22 6.86 -40.00
CA LYS A 35 -14.12 5.41 -39.86
C LYS A 35 -13.90 5.06 -38.39
N ARG A 36 -14.70 4.14 -37.85
CA ARG A 36 -14.58 3.64 -36.47
C ARG A 36 -14.60 2.12 -36.45
N PHE A 37 -13.87 1.54 -35.51
CA PHE A 37 -13.85 0.10 -35.29
C PHE A 37 -14.95 -0.29 -34.31
N ASP A 38 -15.74 -1.31 -34.65
CA ASP A 38 -16.64 -1.96 -33.72
C ASP A 38 -16.04 -3.28 -33.25
N ARG A 39 -15.89 -3.41 -31.93
CA ARG A 39 -15.30 -4.57 -31.27
C ARG A 39 -16.22 -5.79 -31.31
N ALA A 40 -17.55 -5.59 -31.30
CA ALA A 40 -18.50 -6.70 -31.26
C ALA A 40 -18.53 -7.47 -32.59
N THR A 41 -18.50 -6.73 -33.70
CA THR A 41 -18.49 -7.30 -35.06
C THR A 41 -17.08 -7.49 -35.62
N ALA A 42 -16.04 -7.04 -34.90
CA ALA A 42 -14.65 -7.00 -35.35
C ALA A 42 -14.50 -6.36 -36.74
N SER A 43 -15.27 -5.31 -37.02
CA SER A 43 -15.37 -4.69 -38.34
C SER A 43 -15.44 -3.17 -38.25
N PHE A 44 -15.06 -2.48 -39.34
CA PHE A 44 -15.14 -1.03 -39.41
C PHE A 44 -16.51 -0.57 -39.89
N TYR A 45 -17.04 0.46 -39.24
CA TYR A 45 -18.23 1.19 -39.65
C TYR A 45 -17.90 2.67 -39.89
N TYR A 46 -18.79 3.36 -40.60
CA TYR A 46 -18.59 4.75 -41.04
C TYR A 46 -19.70 5.60 -40.45
N ILE A 47 -19.35 6.69 -39.77
CA ILE A 47 -20.31 7.52 -39.04
C ILE A 47 -20.11 9.00 -39.36
N ASP A 48 -21.22 9.74 -39.47
CA ASP A 48 -21.20 11.21 -39.45
C ASP A 48 -21.16 11.67 -37.97
N PRO A 49 -20.08 12.31 -37.51
CA PRO A 49 -19.89 12.69 -36.10
C PRO A 49 -20.81 13.83 -35.67
N ARG A 50 -21.58 14.44 -36.58
CA ARG A 50 -22.45 15.58 -36.25
C ARG A 50 -23.65 15.12 -35.42
N PRO A 51 -23.85 15.68 -34.21
CA PRO A 51 -24.91 15.23 -33.30
C PRO A 51 -26.32 15.40 -33.89
N ASN A 52 -26.54 16.40 -34.75
CA ASN A 52 -27.86 16.67 -35.34
C ASN A 52 -28.20 15.78 -36.55
N CYS A 53 -27.24 15.00 -37.07
CA CYS A 53 -27.40 14.19 -38.29
C CYS A 53 -26.53 12.92 -38.22
N ARG A 54 -26.67 12.11 -37.16
CA ARG A 54 -25.90 10.88 -36.95
C ARG A 54 -26.30 9.80 -37.95
N LEU A 55 -25.63 9.76 -39.10
CA LEU A 55 -25.77 8.70 -40.11
C LEU A 55 -24.68 7.65 -39.88
N VAL A 56 -25.08 6.38 -39.77
CA VAL A 56 -24.17 5.24 -39.57
C VAL A 56 -24.28 4.27 -40.74
N PHE A 57 -23.15 3.92 -41.36
CA PHE A 57 -23.05 2.88 -42.37
C PHE A 57 -22.24 1.69 -41.84
N PRO A 58 -22.82 0.48 -41.81
CA PRO A 58 -22.11 -0.72 -41.35
C PRO A 58 -21.07 -1.23 -42.36
N LYS A 59 -21.07 -0.71 -43.58
CA LYS A 59 -20.13 -1.05 -44.66
C LYS A 59 -19.64 0.22 -45.34
N LYS A 60 -18.49 0.12 -46.01
CA LYS A 60 -17.90 1.21 -46.79
C LYS A 60 -18.91 1.80 -47.78
N PRO A 61 -19.15 3.14 -47.73
CA PRO A 61 -20.02 3.81 -48.69
C PRO A 61 -19.58 3.62 -50.14
N ILE A 62 -20.53 3.30 -51.03
CA ILE A 62 -20.26 3.01 -52.45
C ILE A 62 -19.59 4.20 -53.16
N GLY A 63 -19.88 5.43 -52.74
CA GLY A 63 -19.32 6.67 -53.31
C GLY A 63 -17.81 6.86 -53.14
N LEU A 64 -17.16 6.14 -52.21
CA LEU A 64 -15.70 6.16 -52.04
C LEU A 64 -14.96 5.39 -53.15
N GLY A 65 -15.64 4.43 -53.80
CA GLY A 65 -15.07 3.63 -54.88
C GLY A 65 -13.89 2.78 -54.41
N LYS A 66 -12.72 2.94 -55.04
CA LYS A 66 -11.50 2.19 -54.69
C LYS A 66 -10.83 2.66 -53.41
N ASP A 67 -10.95 3.95 -53.08
CA ASP A 67 -10.24 4.55 -51.95
C ASP A 67 -11.06 4.38 -50.67
N ASP A 68 -10.45 4.52 -49.50
CA ASP A 68 -11.13 4.40 -48.19
C ASP A 68 -10.84 5.65 -47.34
N LEU A 69 -11.56 5.78 -46.22
CA LEU A 69 -11.20 6.75 -45.18
C LEU A 69 -9.93 6.31 -44.44
N ASP A 70 -9.19 7.29 -43.92
CA ASP A 70 -8.03 7.02 -43.07
C ASP A 70 -8.45 6.23 -41.82
N ASP A 71 -7.54 5.38 -41.35
CA ASP A 71 -7.78 4.62 -40.15
C ASP A 71 -7.87 5.54 -38.92
N PRO A 72 -8.79 5.25 -37.98
CA PRO A 72 -8.97 6.07 -36.80
C PRO A 72 -7.68 6.19 -35.97
N LEU A 73 -7.42 7.40 -35.48
CA LEU A 73 -6.34 7.66 -34.53
C LEU A 73 -6.65 7.03 -33.16
N ASP A 74 -5.57 6.79 -32.41
CA ASP A 74 -5.64 6.25 -31.05
C ASP A 74 -5.94 7.36 -30.03
N GLU A 75 -7.05 8.05 -30.22
CA GLU A 75 -7.48 9.17 -29.38
C GLU A 75 -8.90 8.96 -28.87
N TRP A 76 -9.12 9.32 -27.62
CA TRP A 76 -10.45 9.29 -27.02
C TRP A 76 -11.21 10.56 -27.40
N ILE A 77 -12.30 10.40 -28.13
CA ILE A 77 -13.18 11.49 -28.55
C ILE A 77 -14.47 11.48 -27.75
N MET A 78 -15.01 12.67 -27.50
CA MET A 78 -16.32 12.82 -26.87
C MET A 78 -17.41 12.56 -27.91
N ASP A 79 -18.37 11.71 -27.55
CA ASP A 79 -19.54 11.36 -28.33
C ASP A 79 -20.80 11.38 -27.43
N GLN A 80 -21.96 11.15 -28.03
CA GLN A 80 -23.24 11.05 -27.33
C GLN A 80 -23.80 9.63 -27.41
N ASP A 81 -24.33 9.17 -26.28
CA ASP A 81 -25.18 7.99 -26.13
C ASP A 81 -26.48 8.14 -26.96
N GLU A 82 -27.18 7.02 -27.19
CA GLU A 82 -28.57 7.00 -27.70
C GLU A 82 -29.52 7.88 -26.86
N GLU A 83 -29.26 8.00 -25.56
CA GLU A 83 -30.02 8.87 -24.63
C GLU A 83 -29.50 10.32 -24.58
N GLY A 84 -28.48 10.67 -25.37
CA GLY A 84 -27.86 12.00 -25.38
C GLY A 84 -26.86 12.25 -24.23
N GLY A 85 -26.55 11.22 -23.43
CA GLY A 85 -25.53 11.27 -22.39
C GLY A 85 -24.12 11.43 -22.99
N LYS A 86 -23.23 12.16 -22.29
CA LYS A 86 -21.83 12.31 -22.73
C LYS A 86 -21.07 10.99 -22.52
N MET A 87 -20.49 10.47 -23.58
CA MET A 87 -19.65 9.28 -23.59
C MET A 87 -18.31 9.60 -24.26
N TRP A 88 -17.27 8.88 -23.92
CA TRP A 88 -15.98 8.91 -24.60
C TRP A 88 -15.78 7.59 -25.33
N ILE A 89 -15.33 7.65 -26.58
CA ILE A 89 -15.08 6.47 -27.43
C ILE A 89 -13.67 6.56 -27.97
N ASN A 90 -12.96 5.43 -28.00
CA ASN A 90 -11.72 5.26 -28.76
C ASN A 90 -12.07 4.59 -30.10
N PRO A 91 -12.07 5.33 -31.22
CA PRO A 91 -12.49 4.82 -32.53
C PRO A 91 -11.60 3.72 -33.10
N LYS A 92 -10.34 3.61 -32.66
CA LYS A 92 -9.39 2.61 -33.13
C LYS A 92 -9.64 1.22 -32.56
N TYR A 93 -9.98 1.15 -31.27
CA TYR A 93 -10.23 -0.13 -30.59
C TYR A 93 -11.72 -0.44 -30.37
N GLY A 94 -12.62 0.51 -30.65
CA GLY A 94 -14.06 0.36 -30.39
C GLY A 94 -14.38 0.27 -28.90
N MET A 95 -13.58 0.93 -28.06
CA MET A 95 -13.78 0.99 -26.60
C MET A 95 -14.59 2.23 -26.24
N SER A 96 -15.46 2.13 -25.24
CA SER A 96 -16.24 3.26 -24.72
C SER A 96 -16.09 3.41 -23.21
N SER A 97 -16.27 4.63 -22.71
CA SER A 97 -16.26 4.97 -21.29
C SER A 97 -17.15 6.18 -21.04
N TYR A 98 -17.87 6.21 -19.92
CA TYR A 98 -18.64 7.38 -19.50
C TYR A 98 -17.79 8.44 -18.77
N LEU A 99 -16.51 8.15 -18.56
CA LEU A 99 -15.58 9.04 -17.87
C LEU A 99 -14.52 9.54 -18.86
N SER A 100 -14.25 10.83 -18.81
CA SER A 100 -13.13 11.40 -19.54
C SER A 100 -11.79 10.84 -19.04
N GLN A 101 -10.76 10.92 -19.87
CA GLN A 101 -9.40 10.51 -19.47
C GLN A 101 -8.95 11.21 -18.18
N ASN A 102 -9.29 12.50 -18.02
CA ASN A 102 -8.96 13.29 -16.84
C ASN A 102 -9.73 12.84 -15.59
N GLU A 103 -11.01 12.50 -15.72
CA GLU A 103 -11.80 11.97 -14.60
C GLU A 103 -11.31 10.58 -14.18
N ASN A 104 -11.03 9.70 -15.15
CA ASN A 104 -10.41 8.41 -14.89
C ASN A 104 -9.06 8.57 -14.19
N ALA A 105 -8.20 9.47 -14.67
CA ALA A 105 -6.92 9.76 -14.03
C ALA A 105 -7.11 10.25 -12.58
N LYS A 106 -8.08 11.13 -12.31
CA LYS A 106 -8.39 11.59 -10.94
C LYS A 106 -8.85 10.44 -10.04
N LEU A 107 -9.68 9.53 -10.53
CA LEU A 107 -10.13 8.36 -9.77
C LEU A 107 -8.97 7.43 -9.43
N ILE A 108 -8.12 7.10 -10.41
CA ILE A 108 -6.93 6.26 -10.20
C ILE A 108 -5.99 6.94 -9.19
N GLN A 109 -5.72 8.24 -9.36
CA GLN A 109 -4.90 9.02 -8.43
C GLN A 109 -5.51 9.01 -7.02
N LYS A 110 -6.83 9.13 -6.87
CA LYS A 110 -7.53 9.05 -5.58
C LYS A 110 -7.32 7.68 -4.93
N CYS A 111 -7.48 6.59 -5.68
CA CYS A 111 -7.26 5.23 -5.18
C CYS A 111 -5.81 5.01 -4.75
N VAL A 112 -4.84 5.47 -5.56
CA VAL A 112 -3.41 5.37 -5.24
C VAL A 112 -3.07 6.18 -3.99
N LYS A 113 -3.56 7.42 -3.87
CA LYS A 113 -3.35 8.25 -2.68
C LYS A 113 -3.94 7.60 -1.43
N ALA A 114 -5.19 7.11 -1.51
CA ALA A 114 -5.83 6.42 -0.41
C ALA A 114 -5.06 5.17 0.03
N HIS A 115 -4.54 4.39 -0.92
CA HIS A 115 -3.71 3.23 -0.62
C HIS A 115 -2.38 3.63 0.06
N GLN A 116 -1.70 4.65 -0.45
CA GLN A 116 -0.43 5.13 0.11
C GLN A 116 -0.60 5.72 1.52
N SER A 117 -1.70 6.43 1.77
CA SER A 117 -2.00 7.01 3.07
C SER A 117 -2.68 6.05 4.03
N ALA A 118 -3.09 4.85 3.60
CA ALA A 118 -3.82 3.90 4.45
C ALA A 118 -3.04 3.53 5.73
N ALA A 119 -1.71 3.45 5.62
CA ALA A 119 -0.83 3.22 6.76
C ALA A 119 -0.82 4.36 7.79
N LEU A 120 -1.06 5.58 7.32
CA LEU A 120 -1.05 6.79 8.13
C LEU A 120 -2.38 7.00 8.83
N GLY A 121 -3.40 6.20 8.51
CA GLY A 121 -4.77 6.45 8.96
C GLY A 121 -5.38 7.71 8.34
N SER A 122 -6.66 7.91 8.62
CA SER A 122 -7.42 9.08 8.20
C SER A 122 -8.05 9.71 9.43
N PRO A 123 -7.37 10.66 10.10
CA PRO A 123 -7.93 11.30 11.29
C PRO A 123 -9.21 12.04 10.92
N THR A 124 -10.14 12.08 11.87
CA THR A 124 -11.39 12.82 11.70
C THR A 124 -11.13 14.32 11.65
N LEU A 125 -12.03 15.10 11.03
CA LEU A 125 -11.91 16.56 11.04
C LEU A 125 -11.81 17.13 12.46
N GLY A 126 -12.52 16.52 13.42
CA GLY A 126 -12.44 16.89 14.84
C GLY A 126 -11.06 16.64 15.44
N GLU A 127 -10.43 15.50 15.15
CA GLU A 127 -9.06 15.20 15.58
C GLU A 127 -8.05 16.17 15.00
N MET A 128 -8.17 16.49 13.71
CA MET A 128 -7.32 17.47 13.05
C MET A 128 -7.44 18.86 13.68
N ILE A 129 -8.67 19.32 13.95
CA ILE A 129 -8.90 20.61 14.62
C ILE A 129 -8.30 20.62 16.02
N ARG A 130 -8.44 19.53 16.79
CA ARG A 130 -7.83 19.42 18.12
C ARG A 130 -6.31 19.47 18.05
N ALA A 131 -5.69 18.75 17.10
CA ALA A 131 -4.25 18.77 16.90
C ALA A 131 -3.74 20.19 16.57
N ILE A 132 -4.36 20.87 15.60
CA ILE A 132 -3.99 22.24 15.21
C ILE A 132 -4.13 23.21 16.38
N LYS A 133 -5.22 23.12 17.16
CA LYS A 133 -5.39 23.95 18.36
C LYS A 133 -4.29 23.69 19.37
N PHE A 134 -4.02 22.42 19.66
CA PHE A 134 -3.03 22.05 20.66
C PHE A 134 -1.61 22.51 20.28
N GLN A 135 -1.26 22.45 19.00
CA GLN A 135 0.01 22.96 18.48
C GLN A 135 0.14 24.48 18.61
N ARG A 136 -0.91 25.23 18.28
CA ARG A 136 -0.92 26.70 18.43
C ARG A 136 -0.79 27.10 19.90
N GLU A 137 -1.59 26.46 20.77
CA GLU A 137 -1.53 26.68 22.21
C GLU A 137 -0.14 26.35 22.79
N ALA A 138 0.57 25.34 22.25
CA ALA A 138 1.93 25.03 22.70
C ALA A 138 2.91 26.18 22.46
N ALA A 139 2.84 26.84 21.30
CA ALA A 139 3.67 28.00 20.98
C ALA A 139 3.30 29.24 21.82
N GLU A 140 2.00 29.54 21.91
CA GLU A 140 1.50 30.68 22.70
C GLU A 140 1.86 30.54 24.18
N ARG A 141 1.66 29.35 24.77
CA ARG A 141 1.92 29.12 26.21
C ARG A 141 3.40 29.11 26.57
N TYR A 142 4.27 28.79 25.63
CA TYR A 142 5.70 28.93 25.84
C TYR A 142 6.14 30.40 25.79
N ALA A 143 5.55 31.20 24.90
CA ALA A 143 5.79 32.64 24.86
C ALA A 143 5.31 33.36 26.12
N GLU A 144 4.15 32.96 26.67
CA GLU A 144 3.61 33.53 27.91
C GLU A 144 4.32 33.02 29.18
N PHE A 145 4.65 31.73 29.23
CA PHE A 145 5.16 31.06 30.43
C PHE A 145 6.34 30.14 30.08
N PRO A 146 7.54 30.69 29.77
CA PRO A 146 8.69 29.90 29.33
C PRO A 146 9.27 29.02 30.45
N ASP A 147 9.04 29.35 31.72
CA ASP A 147 9.55 28.58 32.86
C ASP A 147 8.62 27.44 33.29
N LYS A 148 7.43 27.34 32.69
CA LYS A 148 6.45 26.31 33.05
C LYS A 148 6.75 25.02 32.29
N LEU A 149 7.01 23.93 33.03
CA LEU A 149 7.34 22.60 32.48
C LEU A 149 6.42 22.18 31.31
N SER A 150 5.09 22.28 31.47
CA SER A 150 4.15 21.86 30.42
C SER A 150 4.30 22.68 29.14
N SER A 151 4.61 23.97 29.26
CA SER A 151 4.83 24.86 28.12
C SER A 151 6.13 24.49 27.41
N VAL A 152 7.22 24.27 28.18
CA VAL A 152 8.52 23.84 27.64
C VAL A 152 8.40 22.50 26.92
N VAL A 153 7.76 21.50 27.53
CA VAL A 153 7.63 20.15 26.94
C VAL A 153 6.79 20.16 25.66
N ASN A 154 5.65 20.87 25.66
CA ASN A 154 4.79 20.93 24.49
C ASN A 154 5.45 21.73 23.35
N TYR A 155 6.18 22.78 23.66
CA TYR A 155 6.94 23.54 22.66
C TYR A 155 8.14 22.74 22.13
N ALA A 156 8.84 21.98 22.98
CA ALA A 156 9.88 21.05 22.55
C ALA A 156 9.34 19.98 21.59
N LEU A 157 8.13 19.45 21.86
CA LEU A 157 7.43 18.54 20.97
C LEU A 157 7.12 19.18 19.61
N LEU A 158 6.65 20.43 19.59
CA LEU A 158 6.41 21.17 18.36
C LEU A 158 7.70 21.34 17.53
N MET A 159 8.80 21.75 18.17
CA MET A 159 10.11 21.89 17.53
C MET A 159 10.63 20.55 17.01
N HIS A 160 10.44 19.47 17.76
CA HIS A 160 10.88 18.13 17.40
C HIS A 160 10.09 17.55 16.19
N THR A 161 8.77 17.74 16.13
CA THR A 161 7.93 17.02 15.16
C THR A 161 7.39 17.83 13.99
N HIS A 162 7.33 19.17 14.07
CA HIS A 162 6.78 20.02 13.00
C HIS A 162 7.82 20.96 12.41
N GLU A 163 8.54 21.70 13.25
CA GLU A 163 9.58 22.62 12.77
C GLU A 163 10.90 21.89 12.47
N PHE A 164 11.12 20.74 13.09
CA PHE A 164 12.34 19.93 13.02
C PHE A 164 13.63 20.68 13.40
N ASP A 165 13.52 21.68 14.29
CA ASP A 165 14.66 22.33 14.93
C ASP A 165 15.18 21.44 16.07
N MET A 166 16.13 20.57 15.71
CA MET A 166 16.66 19.56 16.62
C MET A 166 17.50 20.16 17.73
N ASP A 167 18.21 21.26 17.45
CA ASP A 167 19.09 21.89 18.44
C ASP A 167 18.24 22.59 19.51
N LEU A 168 17.22 23.34 19.10
CA LEU A 168 16.28 23.96 20.02
C LEU A 168 15.47 22.91 20.80
N ALA A 169 14.94 21.88 20.12
CA ALA A 169 14.23 20.79 20.79
C ALA A 169 15.09 20.12 21.86
N LYS A 170 16.37 19.86 21.57
CA LYS A 170 17.32 19.27 22.51
C LYS A 170 17.57 20.17 23.72
N MET A 171 17.73 21.48 23.52
CA MET A 171 17.89 22.43 24.62
C MET A 171 16.65 22.41 25.52
N LEU A 172 15.46 22.55 24.94
CA LEU A 172 14.20 22.57 25.71
C LEU A 172 13.96 21.27 26.47
N TYR A 173 14.24 20.11 25.88
CA TYR A 173 14.12 18.84 26.59
C TYR A 173 15.10 18.73 27.75
N LYS A 174 16.33 19.23 27.60
CA LYS A 174 17.31 19.26 28.71
C LYS A 174 16.84 20.17 29.83
N ASP A 175 16.32 21.35 29.50
CA ASP A 175 15.79 22.29 30.49
C ASP A 175 14.60 21.68 31.24
N ALA A 176 13.68 21.03 30.52
CA ALA A 176 12.56 20.31 31.11
C ALA A 176 13.03 19.15 32.02
N MET A 177 14.12 18.45 31.68
CA MET A 177 14.70 17.39 32.52
C MET A 177 15.29 17.92 33.81
N VAL A 178 15.83 19.15 33.81
CA VAL A 178 16.28 19.83 35.05
C VAL A 178 15.09 20.21 35.92
N MET A 179 13.98 20.65 35.32
CA MET A 179 12.76 21.03 36.05
C MET A 179 12.04 19.83 36.68
N SER A 180 11.87 18.74 35.93
CA SER A 180 11.15 17.56 36.41
C SER A 180 11.60 16.28 35.68
N PRO A 181 12.67 15.61 36.18
CA PRO A 181 13.26 14.46 35.49
C PRO A 181 12.36 13.22 35.46
N GLU A 182 11.32 13.18 36.29
CA GLU A 182 10.42 12.04 36.44
C GLU A 182 9.08 12.18 35.71
N ASN A 183 8.88 13.29 34.98
CA ASN A 183 7.63 13.52 34.28
C ASN A 183 7.44 12.48 33.13
N PRO A 184 6.35 11.68 33.11
CA PRO A 184 6.20 10.60 32.13
C PRO A 184 6.10 11.07 30.67
N VAL A 185 5.44 12.22 30.42
CA VAL A 185 5.29 12.79 29.07
C VAL A 185 6.65 13.25 28.54
N LEU A 186 7.41 13.97 29.38
CA LEU A 186 8.78 14.38 29.06
C LEU A 186 9.67 13.17 28.79
N LEU A 187 9.67 12.17 29.68
CA LEU A 187 10.51 10.98 29.54
C LEU A 187 10.27 10.27 28.21
N ARG A 188 9.00 10.06 27.82
CA ARG A 188 8.65 9.44 26.53
C ARG A 188 9.08 10.33 25.35
N ALA A 189 8.76 11.63 25.40
CA ALA A 189 9.07 12.56 24.32
C ALA A 189 10.59 12.72 24.10
N TYR A 190 11.35 12.90 25.17
CA TYR A 190 12.80 13.06 25.12
C TYR A 190 13.50 11.76 24.74
N ALA A 191 13.03 10.61 25.23
CA ALA A 191 13.56 9.31 24.80
C ALA A 191 13.37 9.10 23.30
N LEU A 192 12.20 9.42 22.74
CA LEU A 192 11.96 9.36 21.29
C LEU A 192 12.91 10.30 20.51
N PHE A 193 13.10 11.53 20.99
CA PHE A 193 14.04 12.48 20.38
C PHE A 193 15.48 11.95 20.37
N ARG A 194 15.94 11.38 21.49
CA ARG A 194 17.28 10.79 21.62
C ARG A 194 17.45 9.51 20.78
N MET A 195 16.38 8.72 20.62
CA MET A 195 16.36 7.61 19.68
C MET A 195 16.51 8.12 18.24
N MET A 196 15.72 9.10 17.84
CA MET A 196 15.77 9.66 16.48
C MET A 196 17.15 10.24 16.14
N SER A 197 17.75 11.03 17.04
CA SER A 197 18.99 11.78 16.79
C SER A 197 20.25 10.92 16.63
N CYS A 198 20.20 9.63 16.95
CA CYS A 198 21.33 8.70 16.83
C CYS A 198 22.63 9.19 17.51
N GLU A 199 22.51 9.84 18.68
CA GLU A 199 23.67 10.33 19.44
C GLU A 199 24.65 9.20 19.80
N VAL A 200 25.95 9.51 19.75
CA VAL A 200 27.06 8.58 20.07
C VAL A 200 27.48 8.78 21.54
N PRO A 201 27.79 7.69 22.31
CA PRO A 201 27.69 6.28 21.94
C PRO A 201 26.25 5.79 21.81
N ARG A 202 25.95 5.10 20.69
CA ARG A 202 24.58 4.73 20.32
C ARG A 202 23.96 3.71 21.27
N GLU A 203 24.69 2.65 21.60
CA GLU A 203 24.19 1.56 22.47
C GLU A 203 23.78 2.09 23.84
N GLN A 204 24.65 2.87 24.49
CA GLN A 204 24.36 3.50 25.78
C GLN A 204 23.21 4.50 25.70
N THR A 205 23.07 5.21 24.57
CA THR A 205 21.95 6.12 24.36
C THR A 205 20.63 5.36 24.27
N VAL A 206 20.59 4.26 23.52
CA VAL A 206 19.42 3.39 23.37
C VAL A 206 19.03 2.76 24.72
N GLU A 207 20.02 2.27 25.48
CA GLU A 207 19.78 1.70 26.81
C GLU A 207 19.11 2.71 27.75
N LYS A 208 19.66 3.94 27.84
CA LYS A 208 19.07 5.03 28.61
C LYS A 208 17.68 5.41 28.13
N CYS A 209 17.44 5.44 26.81
CA CYS A 209 16.10 5.70 26.27
C CYS A 209 15.11 4.61 26.71
N ASN A 210 15.53 3.34 26.69
CA ASN A 210 14.70 2.23 27.15
C ASN A 210 14.40 2.31 28.66
N GLU A 211 15.37 2.73 29.48
CA GLU A 211 15.13 3.03 30.89
C GLU A 211 14.11 4.16 31.08
N MET A 212 14.21 5.25 30.30
CA MET A 212 13.23 6.34 30.32
C MET A 212 11.82 5.84 29.97
N PHE A 213 11.68 4.99 28.95
CA PHE A 213 10.38 4.40 28.59
C PHE A 213 9.82 3.54 29.71
N ARG A 214 10.62 2.67 30.32
CA ARG A 214 10.19 1.83 31.47
C ARG A 214 9.78 2.70 32.65
N SER A 215 10.59 3.71 32.98
CA SER A 215 10.36 4.67 34.06
C SER A 215 9.06 5.46 33.87
N ALA A 216 8.78 5.88 32.63
CA ALA A 216 7.54 6.56 32.27
C ALA A 216 6.33 5.61 32.33
N PHE A 217 6.48 4.35 31.89
CA PHE A 217 5.41 3.35 31.95
C PHE A 217 5.00 3.01 33.39
N ILE A 218 5.96 2.85 34.30
CA ILE A 218 5.68 2.58 35.71
C ILE A 218 4.86 3.71 36.35
N ARG A 219 5.12 4.96 35.94
CA ARG A 219 4.45 6.15 36.49
C ARG A 219 3.12 6.47 35.81
N ASP A 220 2.99 6.16 34.53
CA ASP A 220 1.81 6.42 33.72
C ASP A 220 1.56 5.23 32.80
N GLN A 221 0.86 4.23 33.34
CA GLN A 221 0.55 2.97 32.68
C GLN A 221 -0.45 3.17 31.53
N GLU A 222 -1.46 4.03 31.74
CA GLU A 222 -2.48 4.34 30.75
C GLU A 222 -1.94 5.26 29.65
N GLY A 223 -1.04 6.18 30.00
CA GLY A 223 -0.35 7.02 29.03
C GLY A 223 -1.25 8.05 28.36
N GLU A 224 -2.44 8.35 28.87
CA GLU A 224 -3.46 9.16 28.18
C GLU A 224 -2.93 10.53 27.74
N LYS A 225 -2.17 11.19 28.62
CA LYS A 225 -1.57 12.51 28.33
C LYS A 225 -0.54 12.42 27.21
N PHE A 226 0.28 11.36 27.22
CA PHE A 226 1.23 11.14 26.15
C PHE A 226 0.52 10.75 24.85
N LYS A 227 -0.57 9.99 24.91
CA LYS A 227 -1.40 9.65 23.74
C LYS A 227 -1.97 10.89 23.05
N MET A 228 -2.45 11.87 23.81
CA MET A 228 -2.85 13.17 23.24
C MET A 228 -1.69 13.87 22.52
N CYS A 229 -0.48 13.81 23.08
CA CYS A 229 0.71 14.37 22.45
C CYS A 229 1.13 13.56 21.22
N GLN A 230 1.03 12.24 21.27
CA GLN A 230 1.29 11.33 20.16
C GLN A 230 0.37 11.64 18.97
N ASP A 231 -0.93 11.76 19.22
CA ASP A 231 -1.91 12.04 18.16
C ASP A 231 -1.70 13.44 17.58
N ALA A 232 -1.52 14.46 18.43
CA ALA A 232 -1.40 15.85 18.00
C ALA A 232 -0.02 16.22 17.40
N PHE A 233 1.07 15.63 17.89
CA PHE A 233 2.43 16.00 17.47
C PHE A 233 3.08 14.99 16.53
N PHE A 234 2.92 13.68 16.76
CA PHE A 234 3.63 12.66 15.97
C PHE A 234 2.78 12.16 14.82
N HIS A 235 1.56 11.71 15.09
CA HIS A 235 0.65 11.19 14.08
C HIS A 235 0.20 12.30 13.11
N PHE A 236 -0.28 13.42 13.65
CA PHE A 236 -0.73 14.53 12.82
C PHE A 236 0.42 15.15 11.98
N SER A 237 1.67 15.12 12.45
CA SER A 237 2.84 15.55 11.65
C SER A 237 2.96 14.73 10.36
N VAL A 238 2.75 13.42 10.42
CA VAL A 238 2.79 12.56 9.23
C VAL A 238 1.55 12.75 8.34
N VAL A 239 0.40 13.11 8.92
CA VAL A 239 -0.80 13.45 8.15
C VAL A 239 -0.62 14.77 7.40
N GLN A 240 -0.01 15.78 8.02
CA GLN A 240 0.29 17.07 7.42
C GLN A 240 1.43 16.98 6.39
N MET A 241 2.43 16.14 6.67
CA MET A 241 3.64 15.97 5.85
C MET A 241 3.92 14.49 5.53
N PRO A 242 3.11 13.83 4.67
CA PRO A 242 3.21 12.38 4.42
C PRO A 242 4.52 11.90 3.79
N GLN A 243 5.29 12.82 3.21
CA GLN A 243 6.54 12.54 2.50
C GLN A 243 7.77 12.95 3.32
N HIS A 244 7.59 13.60 4.47
CA HIS A 244 8.70 14.11 5.25
C HIS A 244 9.38 12.99 6.05
N ARG A 245 10.67 12.77 5.79
CA ARG A 245 11.44 11.66 6.35
C ARG A 245 11.45 11.63 7.88
N LEU A 246 11.56 12.79 8.54
CA LEU A 246 11.65 12.87 10.00
C LEU A 246 10.28 12.70 10.66
N ALA A 247 9.21 13.17 10.02
CA ALA A 247 7.85 12.93 10.49
C ALA A 247 7.58 11.42 10.53
N LEU A 248 7.87 10.74 9.41
CA LEU A 248 7.73 9.29 9.28
C LEU A 248 8.62 8.55 10.27
N LEU A 249 9.89 8.96 10.45
CA LEU A 249 10.82 8.38 11.42
C LEU A 249 10.31 8.51 12.86
N ASN A 250 9.88 9.70 13.25
CA ASN A 250 9.38 9.96 14.61
C ASN A 250 8.13 9.13 14.90
N TYR A 251 7.21 9.02 13.94
CA TYR A 251 6.02 8.18 14.11
C TYR A 251 6.33 6.68 14.05
N ALA A 252 7.35 6.26 13.31
CA ALA A 252 7.85 4.88 13.34
C ALA A 252 8.40 4.52 14.73
N LEU A 253 9.17 5.43 15.35
CA LEU A 253 9.73 5.25 16.68
C LEU A 253 8.64 5.17 17.77
N VAL A 254 7.56 5.94 17.65
CA VAL A 254 6.39 5.79 18.53
C VAL A 254 5.82 4.37 18.43
N ASN A 255 5.60 3.88 17.20
CA ASN A 255 5.05 2.54 16.99
C ASN A 255 6.01 1.42 17.43
N GLN A 256 7.31 1.65 17.33
CA GLN A 256 8.35 0.74 17.78
C GLN A 256 8.47 0.69 19.31
N CYS A 257 8.63 1.84 19.96
CA CYS A 257 9.03 1.91 21.37
C CYS A 257 7.85 1.96 22.34
N ILE A 258 6.69 2.46 21.89
CA ILE A 258 5.53 2.74 22.76
C ILE A 258 4.38 1.80 22.45
N GLU A 259 3.89 1.77 21.20
CA GLU A 259 2.72 0.96 20.83
C GLU A 259 3.03 -0.54 20.63
N GLY A 260 4.29 -0.87 20.32
CA GLY A 260 4.67 -2.25 19.98
C GLY A 260 4.08 -2.76 18.67
N ASN A 261 3.62 -1.85 17.79
CA ASN A 261 3.11 -2.15 16.45
C ASN A 261 4.26 -2.14 15.43
N TYR A 262 5.01 -3.25 15.43
CA TYR A 262 6.21 -3.39 14.61
C TYR A 262 5.94 -3.46 13.11
N GLU A 263 4.78 -3.95 12.69
CA GLU A 263 4.38 -3.96 11.28
C GLU A 263 4.20 -2.55 10.73
N LEU A 264 3.53 -1.69 11.51
CA LEU A 264 3.37 -0.28 11.15
C LEU A 264 4.70 0.46 11.22
N ALA A 265 5.51 0.22 12.26
CA ALA A 265 6.85 0.82 12.37
C ALA A 265 7.73 0.47 11.15
N ASP A 266 7.82 -0.81 10.78
CA ASP A 266 8.58 -1.27 9.62
C ASP A 266 8.07 -0.64 8.31
N ARG A 267 6.75 -0.49 8.15
CA ARG A 267 6.17 0.20 6.99
C ARG A 267 6.55 1.68 6.95
N LEU A 268 6.48 2.38 8.08
CA LEU A 268 6.83 3.80 8.20
C LEU A 268 8.32 4.05 7.93
N TYR A 269 9.22 3.19 8.45
CA TYR A 269 10.64 3.25 8.13
C TYR A 269 10.90 3.09 6.63
N ARG A 270 10.27 2.09 5.99
CA ARG A 270 10.40 1.88 4.53
C ARG A 270 9.81 3.04 3.73
N MET A 271 8.71 3.64 4.18
CA MET A 271 8.17 4.87 3.59
C MET A 271 9.16 6.02 3.71
N ALA A 272 9.80 6.21 4.86
CA ALA A 272 10.82 7.25 5.05
C ALA A 272 12.02 7.05 4.12
N LEU A 273 12.52 5.81 4.01
CA LEU A 273 13.63 5.47 3.11
C LEU A 273 13.27 5.63 1.62
N ARG A 274 12.00 5.42 1.24
CA ARG A 274 11.55 5.66 -0.13
C ARG A 274 11.73 7.12 -0.54
N PHE A 275 11.45 8.06 0.37
CA PHE A 275 11.58 9.50 0.11
C PHE A 275 13.01 10.02 0.38
N ALA A 276 13.74 9.41 1.31
CA ALA A 276 15.11 9.78 1.65
C ALA A 276 16.03 8.54 1.81
N PRO A 277 16.47 7.90 0.71
CA PRO A 277 17.23 6.65 0.77
C PRO A 277 18.58 6.74 1.48
N ASN A 278 19.24 7.90 1.38
CA ASN A 278 20.58 8.14 1.92
C ASN A 278 20.57 8.82 3.30
N ASP A 279 19.40 8.92 3.93
CA ASP A 279 19.31 9.60 5.22
C ASP A 279 19.96 8.77 6.33
N LYS A 280 20.97 9.34 7.00
CA LYS A 280 21.73 8.62 8.02
C LYS A 280 20.89 8.25 9.24
N LEU A 281 19.99 9.14 9.67
CA LEU A 281 19.17 8.93 10.87
C LEU A 281 18.13 7.83 10.63
N VAL A 282 17.45 7.88 9.49
CA VAL A 282 16.46 6.85 9.12
C VAL A 282 17.14 5.50 8.93
N ASN A 283 18.23 5.44 8.16
CA ASN A 283 18.95 4.18 7.92
C ASN A 283 19.46 3.57 9.21
N ARG A 284 20.04 4.38 10.10
CA ARG A 284 20.58 3.86 11.37
C ARG A 284 19.49 3.37 12.30
N ASN A 285 18.43 4.16 12.53
CA ASN A 285 17.29 3.71 13.34
C ASN A 285 16.62 2.46 12.77
N TYR A 286 16.44 2.39 11.45
CA TYR A 286 15.83 1.22 10.83
C TYR A 286 16.73 -0.03 10.93
N THR A 287 18.04 0.12 10.77
CA THR A 287 18.99 -0.98 10.95
C THR A 287 18.95 -1.50 12.38
N ASP A 288 19.02 -0.61 13.37
CA ASP A 288 18.93 -0.97 14.79
C ASP A 288 17.60 -1.70 15.06
N PHE A 289 16.49 -1.21 14.50
CA PHE A 289 15.18 -1.85 14.63
C PHE A 289 15.16 -3.26 14.04
N GLN A 290 15.67 -3.45 12.83
CA GLN A 290 15.74 -4.76 12.18
C GLN A 290 16.59 -5.76 12.98
N GLU A 291 17.73 -5.31 13.51
CA GLU A 291 18.60 -6.14 14.36
C GLU A 291 17.88 -6.58 15.64
N GLN A 292 17.13 -5.66 16.27
CA GLN A 292 16.35 -5.97 17.47
C GLN A 292 15.09 -6.82 17.23
N GLN A 293 14.69 -7.02 15.97
CA GLN A 293 13.61 -7.96 15.60
C GLN A 293 14.10 -9.39 15.39
N LEU A 294 15.42 -9.61 15.31
CA LEU A 294 16.00 -10.94 15.18
C LEU A 294 15.82 -11.73 16.49
N PRO A 295 15.81 -13.08 16.44
CA PRO A 295 15.77 -13.92 17.65
C PRO A 295 16.77 -13.47 18.73
N GLY A 296 16.26 -13.19 19.92
CA GLY A 296 17.02 -12.69 21.07
C GLY A 296 17.10 -11.16 21.18
N GLY A 297 16.59 -10.41 20.19
CA GLY A 297 16.47 -8.97 20.25
C GLY A 297 15.26 -8.49 21.07
N MET A 298 15.25 -7.19 21.42
CA MET A 298 14.22 -6.58 22.26
C MET A 298 12.81 -6.58 21.64
N TYR A 299 12.73 -6.51 20.32
CA TYR A 299 11.47 -6.45 19.57
C TYR A 299 11.11 -7.77 18.90
N PHE A 300 11.78 -8.85 19.30
CA PHE A 300 11.52 -10.18 18.80
C PHE A 300 10.11 -10.64 19.18
N LYS A 301 9.38 -11.15 18.18
CA LYS A 301 8.10 -11.85 18.36
C LYS A 301 8.16 -13.14 17.54
N GLU A 302 7.83 -14.27 18.14
CA GLU A 302 7.87 -15.59 17.48
C GLU A 302 6.98 -15.66 16.23
N GLU A 303 5.90 -14.89 16.23
CA GLU A 303 4.94 -14.87 15.14
C GLU A 303 5.38 -14.03 13.93
N ILE A 304 6.46 -13.26 14.07
CA ILE A 304 6.97 -12.32 13.07
C ILE A 304 8.30 -12.85 12.52
N GLY A 305 8.45 -12.81 11.21
CA GLY A 305 9.68 -13.16 10.52
C GLY A 305 10.32 -11.95 9.85
N PRO A 306 11.24 -12.18 8.90
CA PRO A 306 11.80 -11.10 8.12
C PRO A 306 10.72 -10.34 7.33
N ASN A 307 11.01 -9.07 7.03
CA ASN A 307 10.11 -8.23 6.27
C ASN A 307 9.90 -8.74 4.82
N GLY A 308 8.89 -8.18 4.14
CA GLY A 308 8.53 -8.59 2.78
C GLY A 308 9.64 -8.41 1.73
N THR A 309 10.59 -7.52 1.96
CA THR A 309 11.72 -7.32 1.01
C THR A 309 12.71 -8.48 1.10
N VAL A 310 13.03 -8.93 2.31
CA VAL A 310 13.85 -10.12 2.54
C VAL A 310 13.12 -11.36 2.03
N GLU A 311 11.82 -11.46 2.28
CA GLU A 311 11.00 -12.56 1.76
C GLU A 311 11.07 -12.67 0.23
N GLN A 312 10.84 -11.57 -0.49
CA GLN A 312 10.82 -11.54 -1.96
C GLN A 312 12.15 -11.94 -2.62
N ARG A 313 13.28 -11.60 -2.00
CA ARG A 313 14.61 -11.96 -2.52
C ARG A 313 15.09 -13.36 -2.10
N SER A 314 14.39 -13.99 -1.16
CA SER A 314 14.77 -15.29 -0.62
C SER A 314 14.20 -16.42 -1.47
N GLU A 315 14.91 -17.54 -1.52
CA GLU A 315 14.54 -18.73 -2.28
C GLU A 315 14.04 -19.83 -1.34
N ILE A 316 13.23 -20.75 -1.85
CA ILE A 316 12.79 -21.93 -1.08
C ILE A 316 13.99 -22.87 -0.93
N HIS A 317 14.34 -23.18 0.30
CA HIS A 317 15.49 -24.03 0.65
C HIS A 317 15.07 -25.46 0.98
N GLU A 318 14.06 -25.61 1.84
CA GLU A 318 13.53 -26.91 2.23
C GLU A 318 12.00 -26.91 2.19
N GLU A 319 11.45 -28.02 1.69
CA GLU A 319 10.04 -28.31 1.70
C GLU A 319 9.80 -29.72 2.22
N ASN A 320 8.77 -29.88 3.06
CA ASN A 320 8.29 -31.19 3.50
C ASN A 320 6.76 -31.19 3.46
N ALA A 321 6.17 -32.27 2.93
CA ALA A 321 4.73 -32.44 2.86
C ALA A 321 4.06 -32.44 4.26
N GLU A 322 4.78 -32.83 5.31
CA GLU A 322 4.30 -32.81 6.69
C GLU A 322 4.13 -31.39 7.25
N TRP A 323 4.94 -30.44 6.79
CA TRP A 323 4.86 -29.03 7.20
C TRP A 323 3.67 -28.28 6.59
N GLY A 324 2.98 -28.92 5.64
CA GLY A 324 1.77 -28.40 5.03
C GLY A 324 2.03 -27.09 4.29
N GLU A 325 1.42 -26.01 4.76
CA GLU A 325 1.54 -24.69 4.15
C GLU A 325 2.87 -23.99 4.43
N TRP A 326 3.73 -24.54 5.30
CA TRP A 326 4.98 -23.94 5.70
C TRP A 326 6.19 -24.54 4.97
N VAL A 327 7.11 -23.68 4.59
CA VAL A 327 8.40 -24.02 3.96
C VAL A 327 9.51 -23.22 4.59
N ILE A 328 10.76 -23.67 4.45
CA ILE A 328 11.92 -22.90 4.87
C ILE A 328 12.45 -22.15 3.65
N LYS A 329 12.51 -20.82 3.76
CA LYS A 329 13.19 -19.96 2.79
C LYS A 329 14.57 -19.58 3.31
N MET A 330 15.50 -19.35 2.38
CA MET A 330 16.86 -18.92 2.65
C MET A 330 17.15 -17.59 1.95
N ASP A 331 17.67 -16.62 2.71
CA ASP A 331 18.14 -15.36 2.18
C ASP A 331 19.63 -15.44 1.82
N PRO A 332 20.01 -15.36 0.53
CA PRO A 332 21.41 -15.39 0.12
C PRO A 332 22.16 -14.11 0.51
N ALA A 333 21.47 -12.99 0.74
CA ALA A 333 22.04 -11.67 1.00
C ALA A 333 21.90 -11.25 2.49
N VAL A 334 21.88 -12.23 3.40
CA VAL A 334 21.80 -11.98 4.84
C VAL A 334 23.11 -11.38 5.37
N LYS A 335 23.02 -10.46 6.34
CA LYS A 335 24.20 -9.88 7.01
C LYS A 335 24.83 -10.86 8.00
N ASP A 336 24.00 -11.48 8.84
CA ASP A 336 24.43 -12.48 9.82
C ASP A 336 24.01 -13.89 9.35
N PRO A 337 24.98 -14.81 9.12
CA PRO A 337 24.69 -16.18 8.71
C PRO A 337 23.77 -16.96 9.65
N ARG A 338 23.67 -16.58 10.92
CA ARG A 338 22.78 -17.24 11.91
C ARG A 338 21.29 -17.09 11.55
N PHE A 339 20.92 -16.02 10.87
CA PHE A 339 19.54 -15.69 10.51
C PHE A 339 19.28 -15.85 9.01
N LYS A 340 20.02 -16.75 8.37
CA LYS A 340 19.92 -17.00 6.92
C LYS A 340 18.60 -17.67 6.53
N THR A 341 18.03 -18.48 7.41
CA THR A 341 16.83 -19.27 7.15
C THR A 341 15.66 -18.81 7.99
N PHE A 342 14.45 -18.89 7.43
CA PHE A 342 13.21 -18.56 8.11
C PHE A 342 12.03 -19.35 7.53
N TRP A 343 10.97 -19.48 8.32
CA TRP A 343 9.73 -20.14 7.92
C TRP A 343 8.83 -19.19 7.13
N PHE A 344 8.30 -19.68 6.01
CA PHE A 344 7.37 -18.95 5.15
C PHE A 344 6.11 -19.76 4.91
N ASN A 345 4.95 -19.09 5.03
CA ASN A 345 3.65 -19.70 4.83
C ASN A 345 3.14 -19.40 3.41
N LYS A 346 3.04 -20.43 2.57
CA LYS A 346 2.63 -20.33 1.16
C LYS A 346 1.19 -19.86 0.95
N LEU A 347 0.32 -20.02 1.94
CA LEU A 347 -1.10 -19.63 1.84
C LEU A 347 -1.38 -18.22 2.34
N THR A 348 -0.65 -17.77 3.37
CA THR A 348 -0.91 -16.48 4.04
C THR A 348 0.17 -15.44 3.77
N ASN A 349 1.27 -15.81 3.11
CA ASN A 349 2.47 -15.00 2.90
C ASN A 349 3.08 -14.45 4.20
N LYS A 350 2.85 -15.15 5.32
CA LYS A 350 3.44 -14.81 6.61
C LYS A 350 4.83 -15.43 6.75
N THR A 351 5.74 -14.70 7.36
CA THR A 351 7.09 -15.15 7.69
C THR A 351 7.25 -15.34 9.19
N ARG A 352 8.12 -16.25 9.62
CA ARG A 352 8.50 -16.47 11.03
C ARG A 352 9.97 -16.87 11.16
N TRP A 353 10.64 -16.41 12.20
CA TRP A 353 12.00 -16.86 12.51
C TRP A 353 12.04 -18.23 13.21
N VAL A 354 10.96 -18.59 13.89
CA VAL A 354 10.84 -19.82 14.69
C VAL A 354 9.82 -20.75 14.02
N PRO A 355 9.95 -22.09 14.15
CA PRO A 355 8.95 -23.02 13.65
C PRO A 355 7.53 -22.66 14.12
N PRO A 356 6.52 -22.84 13.24
CA PRO A 356 5.14 -22.62 13.62
C PRO A 356 4.70 -23.64 14.68
N ASN A 357 3.60 -23.34 15.36
CA ASN A 357 2.98 -24.30 16.26
C ASN A 357 2.35 -25.44 15.42
N TRP A 358 3.05 -26.57 15.33
CA TRP A 358 2.65 -27.71 14.51
C TRP A 358 1.28 -28.28 14.89
N ASP A 359 0.91 -28.27 16.18
CA ASP A 359 -0.41 -28.72 16.63
C ASP A 359 -1.54 -27.81 16.10
N GLN A 360 -1.29 -26.51 15.98
CA GLN A 360 -2.27 -25.57 15.43
C GLN A 360 -2.37 -25.69 13.91
N VAL A 361 -1.22 -25.81 13.23
CA VAL A 361 -1.13 -26.03 11.79
C VAL A 361 -1.86 -27.31 11.41
N TRP A 362 -1.59 -28.40 12.13
CA TRP A 362 -2.22 -29.71 11.91
C TRP A 362 -3.74 -29.65 12.04
N ARG A 363 -4.25 -29.09 13.16
CA ARG A 363 -5.70 -28.92 13.37
C ARG A 363 -6.35 -28.06 12.29
N GLY A 364 -5.68 -26.98 11.89
CA GLY A 364 -6.14 -26.12 10.80
C GLY A 364 -6.20 -26.84 9.45
N ARG A 365 -5.21 -27.70 9.18
CA ARG A 365 -5.11 -28.51 7.97
C ARG A 365 -6.18 -29.61 7.92
N VAL A 366 -6.38 -30.35 9.01
CA VAL A 366 -7.46 -31.36 9.09
C VAL A 366 -8.83 -30.71 8.88
N LYS A 367 -9.11 -29.58 9.56
CA LYS A 367 -10.40 -28.88 9.48
C LYS A 367 -10.75 -28.42 8.06
N ARG A 368 -9.76 -28.09 7.22
CA ARG A 368 -9.97 -27.63 5.84
C ARG A 368 -9.92 -28.76 4.80
N SER A 369 -9.46 -29.94 5.20
CA SER A 369 -9.23 -31.07 4.29
C SER A 369 -10.44 -32.00 4.27
N VAL A 370 -10.55 -32.77 3.19
CA VAL A 370 -11.61 -33.77 3.03
C VAL A 370 -11.02 -35.15 3.33
N GLU A 371 -11.71 -35.94 4.14
CA GLU A 371 -11.37 -37.34 4.39
C GLU A 371 -11.64 -38.14 3.10
N ILE A 372 -10.62 -38.79 2.55
CA ILE A 372 -10.78 -39.64 1.36
C ILE A 372 -11.22 -41.04 1.79
N ARG A 373 -10.46 -41.64 2.71
CA ARG A 373 -10.67 -43.02 3.18
C ARG A 373 -9.97 -43.27 4.50
N GLN A 374 -10.41 -44.32 5.19
CA GLN A 374 -9.78 -44.83 6.40
C GLN A 374 -9.11 -46.18 6.13
N LEU A 375 -7.82 -46.28 6.45
CA LEU A 375 -6.96 -47.44 6.28
C LEU A 375 -6.54 -47.95 7.66
N GLY A 376 -7.40 -48.75 8.29
CA GLY A 376 -7.20 -49.23 9.66
C GLY A 376 -7.13 -48.06 10.66
N ASN A 377 -5.96 -47.88 11.29
CA ASN A 377 -5.71 -46.82 12.26
C ASN A 377 -5.34 -45.47 11.61
N PHE A 378 -5.12 -45.42 10.29
CA PHE A 378 -4.80 -44.20 9.58
C PHE A 378 -6.01 -43.63 8.82
N LYS A 379 -6.21 -42.32 8.91
CA LYS A 379 -7.12 -41.58 8.03
C LYS A 379 -6.34 -40.84 6.96
N GLU A 380 -6.74 -40.99 5.71
CA GLU A 380 -6.19 -40.25 4.59
C GLU A 380 -7.02 -38.98 4.33
N TRP A 381 -6.33 -37.86 4.30
CA TRP A 381 -6.89 -36.53 4.09
C TRP A 381 -6.34 -35.93 2.80
N TYR A 382 -7.17 -35.14 2.12
CA TYR A 382 -6.76 -34.35 0.96
C TYR A 382 -7.02 -32.86 1.18
N ASP A 383 -5.95 -32.07 1.06
CA ASP A 383 -6.00 -30.62 1.13
C ASP A 383 -6.07 -30.01 -0.27
N GLN A 384 -7.25 -29.56 -0.66
CA GLN A 384 -7.48 -28.94 -1.99
C GLN A 384 -6.67 -27.67 -2.21
N LYS A 385 -6.31 -26.92 -1.15
CA LYS A 385 -5.57 -25.66 -1.29
C LYS A 385 -4.10 -25.88 -1.59
N LEU A 386 -3.55 -26.96 -1.04
CA LEU A 386 -2.15 -27.32 -1.21
C LEU A 386 -1.93 -28.41 -2.27
N ASP A 387 -3.02 -28.99 -2.79
CA ASP A 387 -3.00 -30.14 -3.70
C ASP A 387 -2.14 -31.29 -3.15
N LEU A 388 -2.35 -31.63 -1.87
CA LEU A 388 -1.52 -32.57 -1.13
C LEU A 388 -2.36 -33.53 -0.28
N THR A 389 -2.02 -34.81 -0.34
CA THR A 389 -2.55 -35.84 0.56
C THR A 389 -1.67 -35.98 1.81
N PHE A 390 -2.29 -36.33 2.93
CA PHE A 390 -1.58 -36.62 4.18
C PHE A 390 -2.36 -37.61 5.05
N TYR A 391 -1.67 -38.23 6.00
CA TYR A 391 -2.22 -39.30 6.83
C TYR A 391 -2.24 -38.90 8.31
N GLN A 392 -3.32 -39.25 9.01
CA GLN A 392 -3.47 -39.06 10.45
C GLN A 392 -3.59 -40.41 11.15
N ASP A 393 -2.72 -40.67 12.13
CA ASP A 393 -2.88 -41.81 13.04
C ASP A 393 -3.92 -41.49 14.11
N VAL A 394 -5.04 -42.23 14.08
CA VAL A 394 -6.19 -42.02 14.97
C VAL A 394 -5.89 -42.48 16.40
N GLU A 395 -5.05 -43.50 16.61
CA GLU A 395 -4.72 -43.98 17.95
C GLU A 395 -3.71 -43.08 18.63
N TYR A 396 -2.69 -42.63 17.89
CA TYR A 396 -1.69 -41.67 18.38
C TYR A 396 -2.36 -40.37 18.85
N GLU A 397 -3.25 -39.80 18.04
CA GLU A 397 -3.95 -38.56 18.41
C GLU A 397 -4.87 -38.75 19.63
N LYS A 398 -5.57 -39.89 19.73
CA LYS A 398 -6.37 -40.22 20.93
C LYS A 398 -5.51 -40.38 22.18
N ALA A 399 -4.32 -40.97 22.08
CA ALA A 399 -3.39 -41.11 23.19
C ALA A 399 -2.84 -39.74 23.62
N LYS A 400 -2.46 -38.90 22.66
CA LYS A 400 -1.98 -37.52 22.86
C LYS A 400 -3.04 -36.63 23.53
N GLU A 401 -4.31 -36.77 23.16
CA GLU A 401 -5.41 -36.06 23.82
C GLU A 401 -5.63 -36.53 25.26
N LYS A 402 -5.51 -37.84 25.54
CA LYS A 402 -5.59 -38.39 26.90
C LYS A 402 -4.47 -37.85 27.80
N GLU A 403 -3.23 -37.80 27.32
CA GLU A 403 -2.10 -37.25 28.08
C GLU A 403 -2.28 -35.75 28.40
N LYS A 404 -2.78 -34.96 27.44
CA LYS A 404 -3.11 -33.54 27.68
C LYS A 404 -4.24 -33.36 28.71
N GLY A 405 -5.19 -34.29 28.75
CA GLY A 405 -6.27 -34.31 29.76
C GLY A 405 -5.80 -34.67 31.17
N ILE A 406 -4.74 -35.48 31.30
CA ILE A 406 -4.17 -35.89 32.59
C ILE A 406 -3.26 -34.79 33.17
N GLY A 407 -2.57 -34.01 32.31
CA GLY A 407 -1.72 -32.88 32.73
C GLY A 407 -2.46 -31.68 33.34
N LEU A 408 -3.77 -31.55 33.10
CA LEU A 408 -4.63 -30.53 33.74
C LEU A 408 -5.16 -30.96 35.13
N GLY A 409 -4.87 -32.20 35.56
CA GLY A 409 -5.34 -32.76 36.84
C GLY A 409 -4.28 -32.85 37.95
N LEU A 410 -3.03 -32.44 37.69
CA LEU A 410 -1.94 -32.41 38.68
C LEU A 410 -1.44 -30.97 38.89
N GLY A 411 -2.39 -30.07 39.17
CA GLY A 411 -2.15 -28.77 39.77
C GLY A 411 -2.22 -28.90 41.30
N VAL A 412 -1.03 -28.88 41.91
CA VAL A 412 -0.68 -28.73 43.32
C VAL A 412 -1.74 -27.97 44.15
N PHE A 413 -2.17 -28.59 45.26
CA PHE A 413 -2.81 -27.96 46.42
C PHE A 413 -1.83 -27.05 47.18
#